data_AF-A0A3Q2FJ40-F1
#
_entry.id   AF-A0A3Q2FJ40-F1
#
_cell.length_a   1.000
_cell.length_b   1.000
_cell.length_c   1.000
_cell.angle_alpha   90.00
_cell.angle_beta   90.00
_cell.angle_gamma   90.00
#
_symmetry.space_group_name_H-M   'P 1'
#
loop_
_entity.id
_entity.type
_entity.pdbx_description
1 polymer ?
#
loop_
_entity_poly.entity_id
_entity_poly.type
_entity_poly.pdbx_seq_one_letter_code
_entity_poly.pdbx_strand_id
1 'polypeptide(L)'
;MAAVMERVDGCVGSADPDAVSLRQSSSPQEQPHQNNPLLGLPIVAIETILNFLSYDEISMLRSVCKRMDMICQRVLNQGFLKVERYHSLCQRQVKAQLPRRESERRNHSLARHADILAAVETRLSLLNMTFMKYVDSNLCCFIPGKVIDEIYRVLRYVNSTRAPQRAHEVLQELRDISSMAMEYFDEKIVPILKKKLPGTDLSGRLIGSAPVAGPSTSLTTMSLLAKNTPSRSEMTKVQQQVKVNGASMTVLRREMQEIRVKQLEQQKQLQDQEQKLLEQSQVIGEQNARLAELEHKLRELMDSSAAAMGEPSSSTTSASAPSSSSPAAGTPVGGAAPQAEGGSSLKRSRKSSDLPRQSKRLRSRK
;
A
#
# COMPACT_ATOMS: atom_id res chain seq x y z
N MET A 1 14.23 13.91 -17.59
CA MET A 1 14.01 15.16 -18.34
C MET A 1 12.60 15.66 -18.07
N ALA A 2 12.44 16.70 -17.27
CA ALA A 2 11.15 17.33 -17.00
C ALA A 2 11.16 18.73 -17.64
N ALA A 3 10.32 18.93 -18.65
CA ALA A 3 10.10 20.22 -19.27
C ALA A 3 9.07 21.00 -18.45
N VAL A 4 9.52 22.05 -17.76
CA VAL A 4 8.67 23.11 -17.24
C VAL A 4 8.59 24.16 -18.34
N MET A 5 7.45 24.22 -19.03
CA MET A 5 7.17 25.28 -20.00
C MET A 5 6.74 26.52 -19.21
N GLU A 6 7.65 27.47 -19.10
CA GLU A 6 7.41 28.82 -18.60
C GLU A 6 6.78 29.64 -19.73
N ARG A 7 5.64 30.30 -19.47
CA ARG A 7 5.13 31.38 -20.33
C ARG A 7 5.02 32.65 -19.49
N VAL A 8 5.92 33.57 -19.78
CA VAL A 8 5.89 34.99 -19.42
C VAL A 8 5.74 35.75 -20.72
N ASP A 9 4.73 36.62 -20.80
CA ASP A 9 4.93 37.99 -21.26
C ASP A 9 3.72 38.87 -20.88
N GLY A 10 4.01 39.99 -20.22
CA GLY A 10 3.15 41.19 -20.18
C GLY A 10 3.49 42.08 -21.39
N CYS A 11 2.98 43.29 -21.62
CA CYS A 11 2.08 44.21 -20.94
C CYS A 11 1.79 45.37 -21.93
N VAL A 12 0.69 46.11 -21.70
CA VAL A 12 0.35 47.50 -22.13
C VAL A 12 -0.14 47.79 -23.58
N GLY A 13 -1.34 48.39 -23.69
CA GLY A 13 -1.56 49.57 -24.56
C GLY A 13 -2.84 49.69 -25.43
N SER A 14 -3.94 50.20 -24.83
CA SER A 14 -4.92 51.21 -25.33
C SER A 14 -5.74 51.10 -26.65
N ALA A 15 -7.05 51.44 -26.49
CA ALA A 15 -8.03 52.11 -27.40
C ALA A 15 -9.01 51.26 -28.28
N ASP A 16 -10.32 51.50 -28.03
CA ASP A 16 -11.59 51.14 -28.71
C ASP A 16 -11.79 51.79 -30.11
N PRO A 17 -12.93 51.62 -30.86
CA PRO A 17 -13.96 50.55 -30.95
C PRO A 17 -14.35 50.18 -32.43
N ASP A 18 -15.44 49.41 -32.60
CA ASP A 18 -16.26 49.14 -33.81
C ASP A 18 -15.77 48.11 -34.86
N ALA A 19 -16.46 46.94 -34.88
CA ALA A 19 -17.13 46.42 -36.08
C ALA A 19 -17.92 45.13 -35.77
N VAL A 20 -19.22 45.22 -35.97
CA VAL A 20 -20.20 44.14 -35.91
C VAL A 20 -19.99 43.17 -37.07
N SER A 21 -19.82 41.87 -36.80
CA SER A 21 -20.25 40.84 -37.77
C SER A 21 -20.65 39.53 -37.08
N LEU A 22 -21.95 39.29 -37.14
CA LEU A 22 -22.67 38.10 -36.75
C LEU A 22 -22.15 36.90 -37.55
N ARG A 23 -21.65 35.83 -36.90
CA ARG A 23 -21.85 34.43 -37.36
C ARG A 23 -21.55 33.39 -36.29
N GLN A 24 -22.62 32.69 -35.94
CA GLN A 24 -22.68 31.26 -35.60
C GLN A 24 -22.07 30.81 -34.26
N SER A 25 -23.00 30.43 -33.40
CA SER A 25 -22.87 29.46 -32.32
C SER A 25 -21.85 28.34 -32.62
N SER A 26 -20.75 28.34 -31.89
CA SER A 26 -19.99 27.13 -31.60
C SER A 26 -19.72 27.12 -30.09
N SER A 27 -20.53 26.35 -29.37
CA SER A 27 -20.17 25.78 -28.07
C SER A 27 -18.70 25.34 -28.09
N PRO A 28 -17.90 25.59 -27.04
CA PRO A 28 -16.61 24.93 -26.95
C PRO A 28 -16.89 23.43 -26.84
N GLN A 29 -16.69 22.72 -27.95
CA GLN A 29 -16.74 21.27 -27.99
C GLN A 29 -15.81 20.76 -26.89
N GLU A 30 -16.40 20.13 -25.88
CA GLU A 30 -15.70 19.17 -25.04
C GLU A 30 -15.04 18.16 -25.99
N GLN A 31 -13.71 18.27 -26.09
CA GLN A 31 -12.90 17.31 -26.83
C GLN A 31 -13.15 15.91 -26.27
N PRO A 32 -13.19 14.90 -27.14
CA PRO A 32 -13.74 13.59 -26.83
C PRO A 32 -12.97 12.99 -25.67
N HIS A 33 -13.70 12.41 -24.72
CA HIS A 33 -13.13 11.55 -23.70
C HIS A 33 -12.15 10.59 -24.38
N GLN A 34 -10.86 10.72 -24.03
CA GLN A 34 -9.86 9.74 -24.41
C GLN A 34 -10.35 8.39 -23.89
N ASN A 35 -10.94 7.59 -24.78
CA ASN A 35 -11.25 6.20 -24.56
C ASN A 35 -9.92 5.45 -24.49
N ASN A 36 -9.20 5.62 -23.39
CA ASN A 36 -8.03 4.84 -23.04
C ASN A 36 -8.54 3.58 -22.34
N PRO A 37 -8.68 2.43 -23.02
CA PRO A 37 -9.25 1.22 -22.43
C PRO A 37 -8.48 0.77 -21.18
N LEU A 38 -7.17 1.01 -21.13
CA LEU A 38 -6.33 0.77 -19.95
C LEU A 38 -6.77 1.61 -18.74
N LEU A 39 -7.08 2.90 -18.97
CA LEU A 39 -7.62 3.78 -17.94
C LEU A 39 -9.11 3.53 -17.69
N GLY A 40 -9.80 2.72 -18.48
CA GLY A 40 -11.18 2.29 -18.18
C GLY A 40 -11.22 1.18 -17.12
N LEU A 41 -10.11 0.46 -16.92
CA LEU A 41 -10.05 -0.70 -16.04
C LEU A 41 -10.21 -0.30 -14.56
N PRO A 42 -10.76 -1.21 -13.72
CA PRO A 42 -10.74 -1.06 -12.27
C PRO A 42 -9.31 -0.85 -11.77
N ILE A 43 -9.15 -0.01 -10.73
CA ILE A 43 -7.82 0.33 -10.19
C ILE A 43 -6.99 -0.91 -9.83
N VAL A 44 -7.62 -1.96 -9.32
CA VAL A 44 -6.96 -3.23 -8.96
C VAL A 44 -6.31 -3.91 -10.17
N ALA A 45 -6.97 -3.87 -11.34
CA ALA A 45 -6.43 -4.44 -12.56
C ALA A 45 -5.22 -3.63 -13.05
N ILE A 46 -5.30 -2.29 -12.98
CA ILE A 46 -4.18 -1.41 -13.33
C ILE A 46 -3.00 -1.63 -12.38
N GLU A 47 -3.23 -1.69 -11.07
CA GLU A 47 -2.20 -2.00 -10.07
C GLU A 47 -1.55 -3.36 -10.32
N THR A 48 -2.34 -4.36 -10.75
CA THR A 48 -1.83 -5.69 -11.10
C THR A 48 -0.93 -5.64 -12.34
N ILE A 49 -1.30 -4.85 -13.35
CA ILE A 49 -0.45 -4.62 -14.54
C ILE A 49 0.84 -3.89 -14.13
N LEU A 50 0.74 -2.86 -13.29
CA LEU A 50 1.90 -2.10 -12.84
C LEU A 50 2.87 -2.94 -12.00
N ASN A 51 2.43 -4.00 -11.32
CA ASN A 51 3.32 -4.92 -10.58
C ASN A 51 4.32 -5.67 -11.49
N PHE A 52 4.12 -5.68 -12.81
CA PHE A 52 5.10 -6.24 -13.75
C PHE A 52 6.22 -5.25 -14.13
N LEU A 53 6.09 -3.99 -13.72
CA LEU A 53 7.08 -2.95 -13.98
C LEU A 53 7.95 -2.71 -12.73
N SER A 54 9.14 -2.17 -12.96
CA SER A 54 9.98 -1.64 -11.89
C SER A 54 9.37 -0.38 -11.28
N TYR A 55 9.71 -0.08 -10.03
CA TYR A 55 9.26 1.13 -9.38
C TYR A 55 9.81 2.39 -10.06
N ASP A 56 10.98 2.33 -10.68
CA ASP A 56 11.52 3.41 -11.51
C ASP A 56 10.62 3.72 -12.71
N GLU A 57 10.18 2.70 -13.44
CA GLU A 57 9.22 2.85 -14.55
C GLU A 57 7.89 3.42 -14.06
N ILE A 58 7.38 2.93 -12.93
CA ILE A 58 6.14 3.43 -12.30
C ILE A 58 6.28 4.92 -11.93
N SER A 59 7.45 5.34 -11.43
CA SER A 59 7.73 6.77 -11.17
C SER A 59 7.66 7.61 -12.45
N MET A 60 8.14 7.10 -13.59
CA MET A 60 8.08 7.80 -14.88
C MET A 60 6.66 7.90 -15.45
N LEU A 61 5.83 6.87 -15.24
CA LEU A 61 4.43 6.82 -15.69
C LEU A 61 3.52 7.88 -15.07
N ARG A 62 3.95 8.50 -13.96
CA ARG A 62 3.24 9.61 -13.31
C ARG A 62 3.03 10.81 -14.22
N SER A 63 3.91 11.03 -15.18
CA SER A 63 3.83 12.16 -16.11
C SER A 63 2.78 11.98 -17.22
N VAL A 64 2.20 10.78 -17.38
CA VAL A 64 1.33 10.44 -18.52
C VAL A 64 -0.05 11.09 -18.42
N CYS A 65 -0.75 10.93 -17.29
CA CYS A 65 -2.05 11.55 -17.07
C CYS A 65 -2.42 11.61 -15.58
N LYS A 66 -3.41 12.44 -15.21
CA LYS A 66 -3.84 12.62 -13.81
C LYS A 66 -4.29 11.32 -13.14
N ARG A 67 -5.04 10.47 -13.85
CA ARG A 67 -5.49 9.18 -13.31
C ARG A 67 -4.31 8.23 -13.08
N MET A 68 -3.38 8.14 -14.03
CA MET A 68 -2.19 7.31 -13.89
C MET A 68 -1.29 7.82 -12.76
N ASP A 69 -1.12 9.14 -12.63
CA ASP A 69 -0.38 9.75 -11.52
C ASP A 69 -0.98 9.31 -10.17
N MET A 70 -2.30 9.46 -9.97
CA MET A 70 -2.94 9.03 -8.73
C MET A 70 -2.71 7.55 -8.38
N ILE A 71 -2.74 6.67 -9.38
CA ILE A 71 -2.52 5.22 -9.17
C ILE A 71 -1.05 4.96 -8.85
N CYS A 72 -0.12 5.50 -9.65
CA CYS A 72 1.33 5.33 -9.45
C CYS A 72 1.78 5.89 -8.09
N GLN A 73 1.22 7.02 -7.65
CA GLN A 73 1.47 7.57 -6.32
C GLN A 73 1.11 6.57 -5.21
N ARG A 74 -0.05 5.91 -5.32
CA ARG A 74 -0.47 4.87 -4.36
C ARG A 74 0.47 3.66 -4.39
N VAL A 75 0.82 3.19 -5.59
CA VAL A 75 1.71 2.03 -5.78
C VAL A 75 3.09 2.30 -5.19
N LEU A 76 3.66 3.50 -5.40
CA LEU A 76 4.97 3.89 -4.86
C LEU A 76 4.95 4.00 -3.33
N ASN A 77 3.95 4.67 -2.75
CA ASN A 77 3.78 4.77 -1.30
C ASN A 77 3.64 3.38 -0.66
N GLN A 78 2.80 2.52 -1.24
CA GLN A 78 2.67 1.14 -0.79
C GLN A 78 3.95 0.33 -1.01
N GLY A 79 4.68 0.57 -2.10
CA GLY A 79 5.94 -0.08 -2.42
C GLY A 79 6.99 0.12 -1.34
N PHE A 80 7.14 1.37 -0.87
CA PHE A 80 8.05 1.70 0.22
C PHE A 80 7.67 0.99 1.53
N LEU A 81 6.38 1.00 1.91
CA LEU A 81 5.90 0.27 3.10
C LEU A 81 6.01 -1.26 2.97
N LYS A 82 5.91 -1.80 1.76
CA LYS A 82 6.11 -3.23 1.49
C LYS A 82 7.59 -3.60 1.65
N VAL A 83 8.51 -2.80 1.13
CA VAL A 83 9.96 -3.10 1.23
C VAL A 83 10.47 -2.97 2.67
N GLU A 84 9.97 -1.99 3.44
CA GLU A 84 10.29 -1.85 4.86
C GLU A 84 9.86 -3.08 5.68
N ARG A 85 8.64 -3.59 5.42
CA ARG A 85 8.15 -4.84 6.04
C ARG A 85 8.97 -6.05 5.61
N TYR A 86 9.35 -6.13 4.34
CA TYR A 86 10.17 -7.22 3.83
C TYR A 86 11.57 -7.23 4.43
N HIS A 87 12.22 -6.07 4.54
CA HIS A 87 13.49 -5.91 5.26
C HIS A 87 13.36 -6.37 6.71
N SER A 88 12.32 -5.93 7.42
CA SER A 88 12.07 -6.31 8.82
C SER A 88 11.94 -7.83 9.00
N LEU A 89 11.32 -8.51 8.04
CA LEU A 89 11.22 -9.97 8.03
C LEU A 89 12.60 -10.62 7.86
N CYS A 90 13.36 -10.23 6.84
CA CYS A 90 14.71 -10.74 6.59
C CYS A 90 15.62 -10.52 7.80
N GLN A 91 15.57 -9.34 8.40
CA GLN A 91 16.38 -9.01 9.56
C GLN A 91 16.02 -9.88 10.77
N ARG A 92 14.73 -10.12 11.02
CA ARG A 92 14.28 -11.00 12.11
C ARG A 92 14.73 -12.44 11.89
N GLN A 93 14.66 -12.94 10.65
CA GLN A 93 15.10 -14.29 10.31
C GLN A 93 16.61 -14.47 10.55
N VAL A 94 17.43 -13.51 10.12
CA VAL A 94 18.88 -13.56 10.35
C VAL A 94 19.20 -13.38 11.85
N LYS A 95 18.60 -12.41 12.54
CA LYS A 95 18.80 -12.19 13.98
C LYS A 95 18.44 -13.40 14.84
N ALA A 96 17.41 -14.17 14.46
CA ALA A 96 17.02 -15.37 15.19
C ALA A 96 18.03 -16.52 15.09
N GLN A 97 18.82 -16.56 14.01
CA GLN A 97 19.86 -17.58 13.78
C GLN A 97 21.23 -17.17 14.34
N LEU A 98 21.41 -15.90 14.71
CA LEU A 98 22.66 -15.42 15.25
C LEU A 98 22.81 -15.81 16.74
N PRO A 99 24.03 -16.22 17.17
CA PRO A 99 24.34 -16.42 18.58
C PRO A 99 24.02 -15.18 19.42
N ARG A 100 23.65 -15.33 20.70
CA ARG A 100 23.34 -14.18 21.59
C ARG A 100 24.58 -13.36 21.97
N ARG A 101 25.78 -13.95 21.94
CA ARG A 101 27.04 -13.31 22.32
C ARG A 101 27.70 -12.66 21.12
N GLU A 102 28.19 -11.43 21.30
CA GLU A 102 28.75 -10.60 20.23
C GLU A 102 30.05 -11.17 19.63
N SER A 103 30.91 -11.76 20.47
CA SER A 103 32.14 -12.42 20.03
C SER A 103 31.88 -13.63 19.13
N GLU A 104 30.83 -14.40 19.41
CA GLU A 104 30.40 -15.56 18.62
C GLU A 104 29.69 -15.13 17.34
N ARG A 105 29.00 -13.98 17.36
CA ARG A 105 28.37 -13.40 16.16
C ARG A 105 29.39 -13.01 15.11
N ARG A 106 30.50 -12.39 15.48
CA ARG A 106 31.53 -11.92 14.51
C ARG A 106 32.17 -13.06 13.72
N ASN A 107 32.19 -14.27 14.26
CA ASN A 107 32.74 -15.45 13.61
C ASN A 107 31.66 -16.30 12.91
N HIS A 108 30.40 -15.88 12.95
CA HIS A 108 29.29 -16.60 12.33
C HIS A 108 29.20 -16.32 10.83
N SER A 109 28.80 -17.31 10.04
CA SER A 109 28.65 -17.19 8.58
C SER A 109 27.67 -16.07 8.17
N LEU A 110 26.62 -15.85 8.98
CA LEU A 110 25.60 -14.82 8.77
C LEU A 110 25.96 -13.43 9.32
N ALA A 111 27.14 -13.23 9.91
CA ALA A 111 27.56 -11.92 10.44
C ALA A 111 27.49 -10.84 9.34
N ARG A 112 28.01 -11.16 8.16
CA ARG A 112 28.01 -10.25 7.00
C ARG A 112 26.59 -9.94 6.51
N HIS A 113 25.67 -10.91 6.53
CA HIS A 113 24.26 -10.67 6.20
C HIS A 113 23.64 -9.68 7.19
N ALA A 114 23.94 -9.82 8.48
CA ALA A 114 23.43 -8.94 9.51
C ALA A 114 23.95 -7.51 9.35
N ASP A 115 25.24 -7.34 9.06
CA ASP A 115 25.87 -6.04 8.81
C ASP A 115 25.24 -5.34 7.61
N ILE A 116 25.03 -6.07 6.51
CA ILE A 116 24.36 -5.56 5.32
C ILE A 116 22.93 -5.12 5.65
N LEU A 117 22.15 -5.96 6.34
CA LEU A 117 20.77 -5.64 6.70
C LEU A 117 20.68 -4.45 7.65
N ALA A 118 21.62 -4.29 8.59
CA ALA A 118 21.70 -3.11 9.45
C ALA A 118 22.03 -1.83 8.66
N ALA A 119 22.90 -1.93 7.65
CA ALA A 119 23.20 -0.82 6.77
C ALA A 119 21.99 -0.42 5.89
N VAL A 120 21.22 -1.40 5.40
CA VAL A 120 19.94 -1.16 4.68
C VAL A 120 18.91 -0.51 5.61
N GLU A 121 18.80 -0.95 6.87
CA GLU A 121 17.90 -0.36 7.89
C GLU A 121 18.19 1.12 8.10
N THR A 122 19.48 1.47 8.15
CA THR A 122 19.93 2.86 8.28
C THR A 122 19.48 3.70 7.07
N ARG A 123 19.58 3.17 5.85
CA ARG A 123 19.10 3.87 4.64
C ARG A 123 17.58 4.01 4.62
N LEU A 124 16.84 2.95 4.93
CA LEU A 124 15.38 2.98 5.04
C LEU A 124 14.92 4.03 6.04
N SER A 125 15.55 4.09 7.21
CA SER A 125 15.22 5.06 8.27
C SER A 125 15.43 6.51 7.82
N LEU A 126 16.53 6.81 7.13
CA LEU A 126 16.80 8.14 6.58
C LEU A 126 15.74 8.54 5.53
N LEU A 127 15.44 7.65 4.59
CA LEU A 127 14.38 7.88 3.60
C LEU A 127 13.03 8.09 4.28
N ASN A 128 12.71 7.30 5.30
CA ASN A 128 11.48 7.43 6.06
C ASN A 128 11.36 8.83 6.70
N MET A 129 12.43 9.29 7.37
CA MET A 129 12.47 10.62 7.98
C MET A 129 12.36 11.76 6.96
N THR A 130 12.99 11.62 5.79
CA THR A 130 12.97 12.65 4.74
C THR A 130 11.60 12.76 4.08
N PHE A 131 11.01 11.62 3.69
CA PHE A 131 9.82 11.61 2.84
C PHE A 131 8.51 11.48 3.62
N MET A 132 8.42 10.61 4.64
CA MET A 132 7.11 10.23 5.19
C MET A 132 6.34 11.39 5.81
N LYS A 133 7.00 12.38 6.41
CA LYS A 133 6.26 13.53 6.96
C LYS A 133 5.44 14.28 5.90
N TYR A 134 5.93 14.32 4.65
CA TYR A 134 5.24 14.95 3.53
C TYR A 134 4.23 14.01 2.87
N VAL A 135 4.55 12.71 2.83
CA VAL A 135 3.65 11.67 2.31
C VAL A 135 2.40 11.53 3.17
N ASP A 136 2.56 11.44 4.49
CA ASP A 136 1.47 11.33 5.45
C ASP A 136 0.58 12.58 5.46
N SER A 137 1.18 13.75 5.20
CA SER A 137 0.47 15.02 5.05
C SER A 137 -0.19 15.19 3.67
N ASN A 138 -0.14 14.16 2.80
CA ASN A 138 -0.63 14.17 1.42
C ASN A 138 -0.07 15.34 0.57
N LEU A 139 1.14 15.80 0.86
CA LEU A 139 1.80 16.89 0.13
C LEU A 139 2.56 16.39 -1.10
N CYS A 140 3.09 15.18 -1.03
CA CYS A 140 3.70 14.48 -2.15
C CYS A 140 3.55 12.96 -1.95
N CYS A 141 3.84 12.17 -2.98
CA CYS A 141 4.07 10.73 -2.80
C CYS A 141 5.57 10.45 -2.63
N PHE A 142 5.91 9.19 -2.39
CA PHE A 142 7.28 8.70 -2.49
C PHE A 142 7.73 8.74 -3.97
N ILE A 143 8.62 9.68 -4.29
CA ILE A 143 9.12 9.94 -5.66
C ILE A 143 10.22 8.94 -6.11
N PRO A 144 11.15 8.50 -5.23
CA PRO A 144 12.34 7.75 -5.67
C PRO A 144 12.07 6.26 -5.99
N GLY A 145 11.39 5.96 -7.08
CA GLY A 145 11.08 4.58 -7.52
C GLY A 145 12.31 3.67 -7.61
N LYS A 146 13.37 4.14 -8.28
CA LYS A 146 14.67 3.44 -8.39
C LYS A 146 15.26 3.01 -7.04
N VAL A 147 15.03 3.79 -5.98
CA VAL A 147 15.52 3.46 -4.63
C VAL A 147 14.83 2.19 -4.11
N ILE A 148 13.52 2.04 -4.35
CA ILE A 148 12.78 0.84 -3.94
C ILE A 148 13.31 -0.39 -4.68
N ASP A 149 13.51 -0.28 -6.00
CA ASP A 149 14.05 -1.36 -6.83
C ASP A 149 15.41 -1.83 -6.32
N GLU A 150 16.29 -0.88 -6.01
CA GLU A 150 17.63 -1.16 -5.52
C GLU A 150 17.63 -1.80 -4.12
N ILE A 151 16.71 -1.39 -3.23
CA ILE A 151 16.53 -2.07 -1.94
C ILE A 151 16.09 -3.52 -2.16
N TYR A 152 15.12 -3.79 -3.04
CA TYR A 152 14.71 -5.17 -3.35
C TYR A 152 15.86 -5.97 -3.96
N ARG A 153 16.68 -5.37 -4.84
CA ARG A 153 17.87 -6.00 -5.42
C ARG A 153 18.85 -6.43 -4.32
N VAL A 154 19.17 -5.53 -3.39
CA VAL A 154 20.07 -5.81 -2.26
C VAL A 154 19.47 -6.88 -1.34
N LEU A 155 18.20 -6.77 -0.96
CA LEU A 155 17.54 -7.76 -0.08
C LEU A 155 17.47 -9.14 -0.72
N ARG A 156 17.19 -9.23 -2.02
CA ARG A 156 17.20 -10.51 -2.77
C ARG A 156 18.61 -11.08 -2.87
N TYR A 157 19.62 -10.24 -3.10
CA TYR A 157 21.03 -10.66 -3.11
C TYR A 157 21.46 -11.25 -1.77
N VAL A 158 21.10 -10.62 -0.65
CA VAL A 158 21.40 -11.09 0.70
C VAL A 158 20.73 -12.44 0.98
N ASN A 159 19.46 -12.61 0.61
CA ASN A 159 18.75 -13.87 0.84
C ASN A 159 19.23 -15.02 -0.07
N SER A 160 19.74 -14.72 -1.26
CA SER A 160 20.15 -15.76 -2.22
C SER A 160 21.62 -16.17 -2.07
N THR A 161 22.45 -15.31 -1.46
CA THR A 161 23.90 -15.49 -1.40
C THR A 161 24.34 -16.03 -0.04
N ARG A 162 25.07 -17.14 0.00
CA ARG A 162 25.59 -17.71 1.26
C ARG A 162 26.81 -16.98 1.83
N ALA A 163 27.56 -16.27 0.99
CA ALA A 163 28.76 -15.52 1.39
C ALA A 163 28.79 -14.14 0.70
N PRO A 164 28.01 -13.16 1.20
CA PRO A 164 27.93 -11.86 0.57
C PRO A 164 29.25 -11.10 0.67
N GLN A 165 29.47 -10.23 -0.32
CA GLN A 165 30.56 -9.25 -0.35
C GLN A 165 30.45 -8.25 0.82
N ARG A 166 31.46 -7.40 0.99
CA ARG A 166 31.44 -6.40 2.06
C ARG A 166 30.27 -5.43 1.86
N ALA A 167 29.66 -4.98 2.95
CA ALA A 167 28.45 -4.15 2.89
C ALA A 167 28.62 -2.89 2.05
N HIS A 168 29.80 -2.26 2.06
CA HIS A 168 30.05 -1.05 1.27
C HIS A 168 30.00 -1.31 -0.25
N GLU A 169 30.47 -2.45 -0.74
CA GLU A 169 30.42 -2.83 -2.17
C GLU A 169 28.96 -3.06 -2.60
N VAL A 170 28.22 -3.83 -1.80
CA VAL A 170 26.83 -4.20 -2.11
C VAL A 170 25.88 -3.01 -2.06
N LEU A 171 26.11 -2.07 -1.13
CA LEU A 171 25.24 -0.92 -0.88
C LEU A 171 25.71 0.36 -1.59
N GLN A 172 26.74 0.31 -2.44
CA GLN A 172 27.27 1.53 -3.06
C GLN A 172 26.17 2.28 -3.84
N GLU A 173 25.56 1.62 -4.83
CA GLU A 173 24.47 2.20 -5.63
C GLU A 173 23.31 2.66 -4.73
N LEU A 174 22.85 1.82 -3.80
CA LEU A 174 21.76 2.17 -2.87
C LEU A 174 22.06 3.45 -2.09
N ARG A 175 23.30 3.62 -1.61
CA ARG A 175 23.70 4.82 -0.86
C ARG A 175 23.71 6.05 -1.76
N ASP A 176 24.23 5.92 -2.97
CA ASP A 176 24.36 7.01 -3.92
C ASP A 176 22.98 7.51 -4.37
N ILE A 177 22.12 6.61 -4.86
CA ILE A 177 20.77 6.99 -5.32
C ILE A 177 19.87 7.48 -4.18
N SER A 178 20.01 6.93 -2.96
CA SER A 178 19.26 7.42 -1.80
C SER A 178 19.68 8.84 -1.43
N SER A 179 20.99 9.12 -1.45
CA SER A 179 21.51 10.44 -1.08
C SER A 179 21.12 11.49 -2.13
N MET A 180 21.28 11.17 -3.41
CA MET A 180 20.83 12.03 -4.51
C MET A 180 19.32 12.31 -4.42
N ALA A 181 18.51 11.31 -4.09
CA ALA A 181 17.07 11.47 -3.94
C ALA A 181 16.70 12.41 -2.78
N MET A 182 17.35 12.26 -1.62
CA MET A 182 17.12 13.12 -0.46
C MET A 182 17.57 14.56 -0.74
N GLU A 183 18.75 14.76 -1.32
CA GLU A 183 19.28 16.07 -1.68
C GLU A 183 18.37 16.79 -2.68
N TYR A 184 17.98 16.11 -3.77
CA TYR A 184 17.05 16.68 -4.75
C TYR A 184 15.70 17.06 -4.12
N PHE A 185 15.20 16.22 -3.21
CA PHE A 185 13.95 16.49 -2.51
C PHE A 185 14.05 17.75 -1.64
N ASP A 186 15.09 17.86 -0.83
CA ASP A 186 15.30 19.01 0.07
C ASP A 186 15.57 20.31 -0.70
N GLU A 187 16.31 20.25 -1.81
CA GLU A 187 16.67 21.43 -2.59
C GLU A 187 15.58 21.91 -3.55
N LYS A 188 14.90 20.98 -4.22
CA LYS A 188 13.98 21.31 -5.33
C LYS A 188 12.52 21.17 -4.95
N ILE A 189 12.17 20.16 -4.16
CA ILE A 189 10.76 19.82 -3.89
C ILE A 189 10.25 20.52 -2.64
N VAL A 190 10.98 20.44 -1.52
CA VAL A 190 10.58 21.05 -0.24
C VAL A 190 10.28 22.55 -0.37
N PRO A 191 11.07 23.38 -1.09
CA PRO A 191 10.76 24.80 -1.25
C PRO A 191 9.44 25.05 -1.99
N ILE A 192 9.10 24.21 -2.98
CA ILE A 192 7.84 24.31 -3.73
C ILE A 192 6.67 23.94 -2.81
N LEU A 193 6.80 22.85 -2.06
CA LEU A 193 5.76 22.42 -1.10
C LEU A 193 5.50 23.49 -0.04
N LYS A 194 6.55 24.12 0.50
CA LYS A 194 6.42 25.23 1.47
C LYS A 194 5.74 26.46 0.86
N LYS A 195 6.04 26.82 -0.39
CA LYS A 195 5.39 27.96 -1.08
C LYS A 195 3.91 27.72 -1.38
N LYS A 196 3.50 26.48 -1.62
CA LYS A 196 2.09 26.12 -1.90
C LYS A 196 1.20 26.16 -0.65
N LEU A 197 1.78 26.24 0.55
CA LEU A 197 1.08 26.37 1.83
C LEU A 197 1.53 27.64 2.59
N PRO A 198 1.07 28.84 2.20
CA PRO A 198 1.25 30.01 3.04
C PRO A 198 0.40 29.83 4.32
N GLY A 199 1.05 29.54 5.45
CA GLY A 199 0.44 29.62 6.78
C GLY A 199 0.41 28.35 7.63
N THR A 200 0.89 27.19 7.15
CA THR A 200 1.09 26.02 8.02
C THR A 200 2.59 25.85 8.27
N ASP A 201 3.04 26.31 9.43
CA ASP A 201 4.41 26.14 9.91
C ASP A 201 4.64 24.66 10.26
N LEU A 202 4.84 23.83 9.23
CA LEU A 202 5.13 22.40 9.36
C LEU A 202 6.51 22.14 10.03
N SER A 203 7.29 23.19 10.25
CA SER A 203 8.66 23.11 10.77
C SER A 203 8.81 23.54 12.24
N GLY A 204 7.72 23.94 12.92
CA GLY A 204 7.79 24.67 14.18
C GLY A 204 7.50 23.90 15.48
N ARG A 205 7.21 22.60 15.46
CA ARG A 205 6.81 21.86 16.69
C ARG A 205 7.88 20.98 17.35
N LEU A 206 9.15 21.02 16.92
CA LEU A 206 10.18 20.22 17.59
C LEU A 206 11.54 20.87 17.89
N ILE A 207 11.82 22.13 17.52
CA ILE A 207 13.04 22.79 17.98
C ILE A 207 12.72 24.25 18.29
N GLY A 208 12.97 24.62 19.55
CA GLY A 208 12.75 25.98 20.04
C GLY A 208 13.65 27.02 19.36
N SER A 209 13.23 28.26 19.56
CA SER A 209 13.87 29.53 19.17
C SER A 209 13.54 30.02 17.76
N ALA A 210 12.59 30.97 17.70
CA ALA A 210 12.43 31.86 16.55
C ALA A 210 13.61 32.86 16.49
N PRO A 211 14.16 33.17 15.30
CA PRO A 211 15.13 34.24 15.15
C PRO A 211 14.37 35.57 15.04
N VAL A 212 14.63 36.51 15.95
CA VAL A 212 14.18 37.89 15.75
C VAL A 212 15.26 38.63 14.96
N ALA A 213 14.86 39.19 13.82
CA ALA A 213 15.70 40.05 12.99
C ALA A 213 15.98 41.37 13.73
N GLY A 214 17.25 41.76 13.82
CA GLY A 214 17.67 43.09 14.28
C GLY A 214 18.16 43.93 13.11
N PRO A 215 18.10 45.28 13.21
CA PRO A 215 18.99 46.16 12.48
C PRO A 215 20.28 46.40 13.28
N SER A 216 21.39 46.47 12.56
CA SER A 216 22.77 46.63 13.03
C SER A 216 23.01 47.80 13.98
N THR A 217 23.90 47.60 14.97
CA THR A 217 25.12 48.42 15.22
C THR A 217 25.96 47.83 16.36
N SER A 218 27.24 47.61 16.07
CA SER A 218 28.40 47.84 16.95
C SER A 218 28.62 47.01 18.23
N LEU A 219 29.62 46.12 18.14
CA LEU A 219 30.60 45.67 19.15
C LEU A 219 30.41 46.15 20.61
N THR A 220 30.39 45.23 21.59
CA THR A 220 31.22 45.26 22.81
C THR A 220 31.16 43.90 23.53
N THR A 221 32.29 43.56 24.12
CA THR A 221 32.77 42.39 24.86
C THR A 221 31.98 41.97 26.12
N MET A 222 31.98 40.66 26.39
CA MET A 222 31.94 39.97 27.70
C MET A 222 31.28 40.71 28.89
N SER A 223 30.13 40.22 29.36
CA SER A 223 29.79 40.33 30.78
C SER A 223 28.93 39.15 31.24
N LEU A 224 29.40 38.54 32.32
CA LEU A 224 28.85 37.41 33.05
C LEU A 224 27.71 37.87 33.98
N LEU A 225 26.82 36.92 34.32
CA LEU A 225 25.93 36.94 35.49
C LEU A 225 24.86 38.05 35.54
N ALA A 226 23.68 37.79 34.99
CA ALA A 226 22.47 38.55 35.33
C ALA A 226 21.27 37.61 35.55
N LYS A 227 20.67 37.78 36.73
CA LYS A 227 19.54 37.05 37.29
C LYS A 227 18.33 37.08 36.36
N ASN A 228 17.84 35.91 35.96
CA ASN A 228 16.62 35.75 35.19
C ASN A 228 15.40 35.75 36.14
N THR A 229 14.84 36.93 36.43
CA THR A 229 13.50 37.06 36.98
C THR A 229 12.52 37.32 35.83
N PRO A 230 11.60 36.39 35.51
CA PRO A 230 10.62 36.60 34.45
C PRO A 230 9.74 37.80 34.80
N SER A 231 9.51 38.68 33.82
CA SER A 231 8.72 39.89 34.03
C SER A 231 7.26 39.53 34.35
N ARG A 232 6.62 40.29 35.26
CA ARG A 232 5.23 40.05 35.72
C ARG A 232 4.20 39.97 34.58
N SER A 233 4.51 40.56 33.41
CA SER A 233 3.68 40.53 32.20
C SER A 233 3.85 39.26 31.35
N GLU A 234 5.00 38.60 31.40
CA GLU A 234 5.23 37.30 30.74
C GLU A 234 4.54 36.17 31.49
N MET A 235 4.56 36.23 32.84
CA MET A 235 3.88 35.24 33.67
C MET A 235 2.36 35.25 33.48
N THR A 236 1.73 36.43 33.31
CA THR A 236 0.28 36.52 33.05
C THR A 236 -0.09 36.00 31.66
N LYS A 237 0.73 36.24 30.63
CA LYS A 237 0.54 35.67 29.29
C LYS A 237 0.65 34.15 29.29
N VAL A 238 1.65 33.60 29.99
CA VAL A 238 1.81 32.14 30.15
C VAL A 238 0.62 31.54 30.90
N GLN A 239 0.14 32.17 31.97
CA GLN A 239 -1.02 31.69 32.71
C GLN A 239 -2.30 31.67 31.86
N GLN A 240 -2.50 32.70 31.02
CA GLN A 240 -3.64 32.75 30.10
C GLN A 240 -3.52 31.70 28.99
N GLN A 241 -2.32 31.48 28.46
CA GLN A 241 -2.05 30.42 27.48
C GLN A 241 -2.31 29.03 28.08
N VAL A 242 -1.88 28.77 29.32
CA VAL A 242 -2.15 27.50 30.02
C VAL A 242 -3.66 27.29 30.21
N LYS A 243 -4.43 28.36 30.46
CA LYS A 243 -5.89 28.29 30.61
C LYS A 243 -6.59 27.96 29.28
N VAL A 244 -6.19 28.60 28.18
CA VAL A 244 -6.71 28.33 26.83
C VAL A 244 -6.32 26.92 26.36
N ASN A 245 -5.08 26.51 26.63
CA ASN A 245 -4.60 25.16 26.32
C ASN A 245 -5.33 24.10 27.16
N GLY A 246 -5.66 24.39 28.42
CA GLY A 246 -6.44 23.51 29.29
C GLY A 246 -7.86 23.28 28.75
N ALA A 247 -8.53 24.32 28.28
CA ALA A 247 -9.83 24.20 27.61
C ALA A 247 -9.75 23.43 26.28
N SER A 248 -8.68 23.64 25.51
CA SER A 248 -8.44 22.89 24.27
C SER A 248 -8.20 21.41 24.55
N MET A 249 -7.49 21.07 25.64
CA MET A 249 -7.26 19.70 26.06
C MET A 249 -8.54 18.96 26.49
N THR A 250 -9.52 19.64 27.10
CA THR A 250 -10.78 18.99 27.48
C THR A 250 -11.66 18.71 26.26
N VAL A 251 -11.67 19.60 25.26
CA VAL A 251 -12.33 19.35 23.97
C VAL A 251 -11.70 18.16 23.26
N LEU A 252 -10.37 18.14 23.13
CA LEU A 252 -9.66 17.04 22.47
C LEU A 252 -9.89 15.69 23.16
N ARG A 253 -9.98 15.67 24.51
CA ARG A 253 -10.33 14.46 25.26
C ARG A 253 -11.75 13.97 24.94
N ARG A 254 -12.71 14.88 24.76
CA ARG A 254 -14.09 14.53 24.38
C ARG A 254 -14.15 13.99 22.96
N GLU A 255 -13.47 14.62 22.01
CA GLU A 255 -13.38 14.14 20.62
C GLU A 255 -12.71 12.75 20.56
N MET A 256 -11.64 12.53 21.33
CA MET A 256 -10.97 11.23 21.40
C MET A 256 -11.91 10.13 21.94
N GLN A 257 -12.75 10.45 22.93
CA GLN A 257 -13.77 9.52 23.44
C GLN A 257 -14.85 9.24 22.38
N GLU A 258 -15.32 10.26 21.67
CA GLU A 258 -16.31 10.10 20.60
C GLU A 258 -15.78 9.25 19.45
N ILE A 259 -14.54 9.47 19.02
CA ILE A 259 -13.88 8.65 18.00
C ILE A 259 -13.76 7.20 18.47
N ARG A 260 -13.44 6.96 19.75
CA ARG A 260 -13.34 5.62 20.31
C ARG A 260 -14.70 4.89 20.32
N VAL A 261 -15.79 5.60 20.60
CA VAL A 261 -17.15 5.04 20.52
C VAL A 261 -17.51 4.70 19.07
N LYS A 262 -17.28 5.63 18.13
CA LYS A 262 -17.52 5.39 16.69
C LYS A 262 -16.70 4.21 16.16
N GLN A 263 -15.46 4.05 16.64
CA GLN A 263 -14.62 2.91 16.28
C GLN A 263 -15.21 1.58 16.75
N LEU A 264 -15.72 1.52 17.99
CA LEU A 264 -16.37 0.30 18.52
C LEU A 264 -17.68 -0.01 17.78
N GLU A 265 -18.45 1.00 17.41
CA GLU A 265 -19.68 0.82 16.64
C GLU A 265 -19.39 0.29 15.23
N GLN A 266 -18.40 0.85 14.53
CA GLN A 266 -17.95 0.32 13.24
C GLN A 266 -17.44 -1.12 13.35
N GLN A 267 -16.70 -1.45 14.42
CA GLN A 267 -16.22 -2.82 14.64
C GLN A 267 -17.39 -3.80 14.83
N LYS A 268 -18.43 -3.41 15.58
CA LYS A 268 -19.63 -4.22 15.75
C LYS A 268 -20.37 -4.41 14.42
N GLN A 269 -20.51 -3.34 13.64
CA GLN A 269 -21.19 -3.41 12.35
C GLN A 269 -20.46 -4.33 11.35
N LEU A 270 -19.12 -4.35 11.39
CA LEU A 270 -18.32 -5.30 10.61
C LEU A 270 -18.55 -6.75 11.05
N GLN A 271 -18.62 -7.02 12.35
CA GLN A 271 -18.94 -8.37 12.86
C GLN A 271 -20.34 -8.82 12.44
N ASP A 272 -21.34 -7.94 12.50
CA ASP A 272 -22.70 -8.26 12.06
C ASP A 272 -22.76 -8.56 10.55
N GLN A 273 -21.96 -7.84 9.73
CA GLN A 273 -21.85 -8.14 8.29
C GLN A 273 -21.13 -9.47 8.02
N GLU A 274 -20.08 -9.78 8.78
CA GLU A 274 -19.36 -11.04 8.67
C GLU A 274 -20.25 -12.23 9.04
N GLN A 275 -21.08 -12.10 10.07
CA GLN A 275 -22.07 -13.11 10.43
C GLN A 275 -23.10 -13.33 9.31
N LYS A 276 -23.64 -12.26 8.72
CA LYS A 276 -24.57 -12.38 7.58
C LYS A 276 -23.94 -13.04 6.36
N LEU A 277 -22.66 -12.78 6.10
CA LEU A 277 -21.93 -13.44 5.02
C LEU A 277 -21.75 -14.94 5.29
N LEU A 278 -21.45 -15.33 6.54
CA LEU A 278 -21.37 -16.73 6.93
C LEU A 278 -22.72 -17.45 6.78
N GLU A 279 -23.82 -16.82 7.20
CA GLU A 279 -25.17 -17.36 7.02
C GLU A 279 -25.53 -17.53 5.53
N GLN A 280 -25.22 -16.54 4.68
CA GLN A 280 -25.42 -16.68 3.23
C GLN A 280 -24.57 -17.80 2.62
N SER A 281 -23.31 -17.92 3.05
CA SER A 281 -22.41 -18.99 2.60
C SER A 281 -22.97 -20.38 2.97
N GLN A 282 -23.53 -20.52 4.17
CA GLN A 282 -24.20 -21.75 4.59
C GLN A 282 -25.42 -22.07 3.73
N VAL A 283 -26.29 -21.08 3.48
CA VAL A 283 -27.49 -21.27 2.63
C VAL A 283 -27.10 -21.68 1.21
N ILE A 284 -26.06 -21.06 0.63
CA ILE A 284 -25.53 -21.45 -0.68
C ILE A 284 -25.00 -22.88 -0.65
N GLY A 285 -24.29 -23.28 0.42
CA GLY A 285 -23.84 -24.65 0.62
C GLY A 285 -24.98 -25.67 0.65
N GLU A 286 -26.06 -25.35 1.37
CA GLU A 286 -27.26 -26.20 1.44
C GLU A 286 -27.99 -26.27 0.09
N GLN A 287 -28.10 -25.16 -0.64
CA GLN A 287 -28.68 -25.15 -1.98
C GLN A 287 -27.87 -25.98 -2.97
N ASN A 288 -26.54 -25.89 -2.92
CA ASN A 288 -25.64 -26.71 -3.76
C ASN A 288 -25.78 -28.21 -3.43
N ALA A 289 -25.92 -28.58 -2.16
CA ALA A 289 -26.16 -29.96 -1.77
C ALA A 289 -27.50 -30.50 -2.32
N ARG A 290 -28.59 -29.72 -2.20
CA ARG A 290 -29.89 -30.08 -2.79
C ARG A 290 -29.85 -30.17 -4.31
N LEU A 291 -29.12 -29.28 -4.98
CA LEU A 291 -28.91 -29.36 -6.42
C LEU A 291 -28.19 -30.66 -6.80
N ALA A 292 -27.13 -31.03 -6.08
CA ALA A 292 -26.41 -32.28 -6.31
C ALA A 292 -27.31 -33.52 -6.09
N GLU A 293 -28.19 -33.51 -5.08
CA GLU A 293 -29.18 -34.58 -4.86
C GLU A 293 -30.18 -34.69 -6.02
N LEU A 294 -30.68 -33.56 -6.54
CA LEU A 294 -31.59 -33.54 -7.68
C LEU A 294 -30.90 -34.02 -8.97
N GLU A 295 -29.65 -33.63 -9.20
CA GLU A 295 -28.84 -34.13 -10.32
C GLU A 295 -28.59 -35.64 -10.22
N HIS A 296 -28.38 -36.17 -9.01
CA HIS A 296 -28.25 -37.60 -8.79
C HIS A 296 -29.55 -38.34 -9.11
N LYS A 297 -30.69 -37.82 -8.63
CA LYS A 297 -32.01 -38.42 -8.87
C LYS A 297 -32.39 -38.41 -10.35
N LEU A 298 -32.01 -37.36 -11.09
CA LEU A 298 -32.18 -37.30 -12.55
C LEU A 298 -31.34 -38.37 -13.25
N ARG A 299 -30.08 -38.57 -12.83
CA ARG A 299 -29.23 -39.65 -13.36
C ARG A 299 -29.82 -41.03 -13.11
N GLU A 300 -30.30 -41.31 -11.90
CA GLU A 300 -30.97 -42.58 -11.58
C GLU A 300 -32.24 -42.82 -12.41
N LEU A 301 -33.03 -41.77 -12.69
CA LEU A 301 -34.21 -41.88 -13.55
C LEU A 301 -33.83 -42.12 -15.02
N MET A 302 -32.75 -41.51 -15.50
CA MET A 302 -32.23 -41.76 -16.85
C MET A 302 -31.70 -43.20 -16.98
N ASP A 303 -30.96 -43.68 -15.98
CA ASP A 303 -30.39 -45.04 -15.97
C ASP A 303 -31.49 -46.12 -15.83
N SER A 304 -32.51 -45.89 -15.01
CA SER A 304 -33.66 -46.80 -14.89
C SER A 304 -34.56 -46.80 -16.14
N SER A 305 -34.73 -45.66 -16.80
CA SER A 305 -35.42 -45.56 -18.10
C SER A 305 -34.64 -46.27 -19.21
N ALA A 306 -33.31 -46.11 -19.25
CA ALA A 306 -32.45 -46.81 -20.19
C ALA A 306 -32.45 -48.34 -19.94
N ALA A 307 -32.43 -48.77 -18.68
CA ALA A 307 -32.54 -50.19 -18.31
C ALA A 307 -33.91 -50.79 -18.64
N ALA A 308 -34.98 -49.99 -18.64
CA ALA A 308 -36.32 -50.42 -19.04
C ALA A 308 -36.49 -50.55 -20.58
N MET A 309 -35.56 -50.01 -21.37
CA MET A 309 -35.68 -49.89 -22.83
C MET A 309 -34.68 -50.75 -23.65
N GLY A 310 -33.94 -51.70 -23.05
CA GLY A 310 -33.17 -52.73 -23.79
C GLY A 310 -33.62 -54.13 -23.36
N GLU A 311 -34.12 -55.04 -24.19
CA GLU A 311 -33.97 -55.40 -25.63
C GLU A 311 -35.29 -55.98 -26.22
N PRO A 312 -35.43 -56.36 -27.53
CA PRO A 312 -34.49 -56.23 -28.66
C PRO A 312 -35.09 -55.50 -29.89
N SER A 313 -34.23 -55.02 -30.79
CA SER A 313 -34.49 -55.17 -32.24
C SER A 313 -33.24 -54.93 -33.07
N SER A 314 -32.80 -56.01 -33.70
CA SER A 314 -31.91 -56.06 -34.84
C SER A 314 -32.59 -55.53 -36.12
N SER A 315 -31.75 -54.98 -37.00
CA SER A 315 -31.82 -55.06 -38.46
C SER A 315 -32.63 -54.00 -39.25
N THR A 316 -31.83 -53.11 -39.88
CA THR A 316 -31.80 -52.74 -41.32
C THR A 316 -32.81 -51.77 -41.97
N THR A 317 -32.18 -50.83 -42.71
CA THR A 317 -32.57 -50.15 -43.99
C THR A 317 -33.70 -49.12 -43.92
N SER A 318 -33.65 -47.94 -44.54
CA SER A 318 -32.75 -47.34 -45.54
C SER A 318 -33.06 -45.84 -45.74
N ALA A 319 -32.02 -45.05 -46.03
CA ALA A 319 -31.93 -43.90 -46.94
C ALA A 319 -32.91 -42.70 -46.82
N SER A 320 -32.37 -41.50 -46.52
CA SER A 320 -32.07 -40.44 -47.53
C SER A 320 -31.66 -39.11 -46.85
N ALA A 321 -30.53 -38.55 -47.31
CA ALA A 321 -30.01 -37.19 -47.01
C ALA A 321 -30.65 -36.14 -47.96
N PRO A 322 -30.22 -34.84 -48.06
CA PRO A 322 -29.28 -34.02 -47.25
C PRO A 322 -29.74 -32.56 -46.95
N SER A 323 -28.94 -31.81 -46.17
CA SER A 323 -28.72 -30.33 -46.20
C SER A 323 -29.92 -29.38 -45.94
N SER A 324 -29.85 -28.22 -45.29
CA SER A 324 -28.79 -27.24 -44.97
C SER A 324 -29.34 -26.16 -44.00
N SER A 325 -28.42 -25.46 -43.32
CA SER A 325 -28.44 -24.04 -42.87
C SER A 325 -29.40 -23.56 -41.75
N SER A 326 -28.83 -23.43 -40.53
CA SER A 326 -28.65 -22.26 -39.62
C SER A 326 -29.55 -21.00 -39.70
N PRO A 327 -29.51 -20.04 -38.74
CA PRO A 327 -28.91 -19.96 -37.37
C PRO A 327 -30.00 -19.62 -36.29
N ALA A 328 -29.81 -19.44 -34.98
CA ALA A 328 -28.83 -18.67 -34.22
C ALA A 328 -28.99 -18.87 -32.69
N ALA A 329 -27.95 -18.42 -31.98
CA ALA A 329 -27.90 -17.91 -30.60
C ALA A 329 -27.71 -18.89 -29.42
N GLY A 330 -26.61 -18.68 -28.68
CA GLY A 330 -26.54 -18.98 -27.24
C GLY A 330 -25.36 -19.85 -26.78
N THR A 331 -24.15 -19.28 -26.73
CA THR A 331 -23.05 -19.70 -25.82
C THR A 331 -23.45 -19.51 -24.34
N PRO A 332 -22.67 -19.96 -23.31
CA PRO A 332 -21.50 -20.87 -23.28
C PRO A 332 -21.47 -21.82 -22.04
N VAL A 333 -20.32 -22.52 -21.84
CA VAL A 333 -19.77 -23.09 -20.57
C VAL A 333 -20.43 -24.39 -20.05
N GLY A 334 -19.73 -25.48 -19.72
CA GLY A 334 -18.30 -25.76 -19.67
C GLY A 334 -18.06 -27.13 -19.00
N GLY A 335 -16.79 -27.54 -18.92
CA GLY A 335 -16.31 -28.42 -17.85
C GLY A 335 -16.62 -29.91 -17.99
N ALA A 336 -15.89 -30.57 -18.88
CA ALA A 336 -15.61 -31.99 -18.76
C ALA A 336 -14.71 -32.24 -17.53
N ALA A 337 -15.12 -33.18 -16.69
CA ALA A 337 -14.22 -34.00 -15.89
C ALA A 337 -14.54 -35.46 -16.18
N PRO A 338 -13.51 -36.30 -16.35
CA PRO A 338 -13.68 -37.67 -15.95
C PRO A 338 -12.53 -38.18 -15.07
N GLN A 339 -12.93 -39.17 -14.28
CA GLN A 339 -12.19 -40.36 -13.87
C GLN A 339 -11.54 -40.43 -12.48
N ALA A 340 -12.11 -41.40 -11.77
CA ALA A 340 -11.70 -42.05 -10.56
C ALA A 340 -10.58 -43.08 -10.79
N GLU A 341 -9.74 -43.20 -9.76
CA GLU A 341 -9.43 -44.43 -9.03
C GLU A 341 -8.76 -45.62 -9.74
N GLY A 342 -7.58 -45.96 -9.22
CA GLY A 342 -6.95 -47.28 -9.28
C GLY A 342 -6.06 -47.44 -8.04
N GLY A 343 -6.44 -48.32 -7.12
CA GLY A 343 -5.90 -48.38 -5.76
C GLY A 343 -4.63 -49.23 -5.56
N SER A 344 -4.10 -49.18 -4.33
CA SER A 344 -3.82 -50.35 -3.45
C SER A 344 -2.75 -50.08 -2.38
N SER A 345 -3.01 -50.65 -1.19
CA SER A 345 -2.06 -51.21 -0.21
C SER A 345 -1.28 -50.34 0.81
N LEU A 346 -1.72 -50.50 2.08
CA LEU A 346 -0.94 -50.95 3.25
C LEU A 346 0.23 -50.10 3.79
N LYS A 347 0.01 -49.37 4.91
CA LYS A 347 0.58 -49.70 6.24
C LYS A 347 0.16 -48.68 7.31
N ARG A 348 -0.38 -49.22 8.40
CA ARG A 348 -0.91 -48.53 9.59
C ARG A 348 0.23 -48.34 10.60
N SER A 349 0.48 -47.11 11.06
CA SER A 349 1.20 -46.86 12.32
C SER A 349 0.39 -45.87 13.15
N ARG A 350 -0.18 -46.38 14.25
CA ARG A 350 -0.88 -45.60 15.27
C ARG A 350 0.17 -45.00 16.22
N LYS A 351 0.11 -43.70 16.47
CA LYS A 351 0.63 -43.12 17.72
C LYS A 351 -0.36 -42.10 18.25
N SER A 352 -0.77 -42.36 19.48
CA SER A 352 -1.78 -41.68 20.28
C SER A 352 -1.36 -40.29 20.72
N SER A 353 -2.37 -39.42 20.77
CA SER A 353 -2.43 -38.13 21.45
C SER A 353 -2.55 -38.32 22.96
N ASP A 354 -1.68 -37.67 23.74
CA ASP A 354 -1.90 -37.40 25.16
C ASP A 354 -1.30 -36.03 25.54
N LEU A 355 -2.17 -35.06 25.81
CA LEU A 355 -1.84 -33.76 26.42
C LEU A 355 -2.22 -33.83 27.91
N PRO A 356 -1.33 -33.50 28.86
CA PRO A 356 -1.74 -33.34 30.24
C PRO A 356 -2.20 -31.89 30.53
N ARG A 357 -3.49 -31.78 30.87
CA ARG A 357 -4.07 -30.71 31.71
C ARG A 357 -3.24 -30.56 33.00
N GLN A 358 -2.78 -29.35 33.31
CA GLN A 358 -2.45 -28.98 34.69
C GLN A 358 -3.25 -27.75 35.12
N SER A 359 -4.29 -28.02 35.91
CA SER A 359 -4.92 -27.07 36.83
C SER A 359 -4.25 -27.22 38.19
N LYS A 360 -3.66 -26.16 38.74
CA LYS A 360 -3.54 -25.99 40.20
C LYS A 360 -3.75 -24.53 40.57
N ARG A 361 -4.84 -24.29 41.29
CA ARG A 361 -5.19 -23.05 41.98
C ARG A 361 -4.78 -23.19 43.46
N LEU A 362 -4.49 -22.04 44.07
CA LEU A 362 -4.46 -21.72 45.51
C LEU A 362 -3.20 -22.07 46.32
N ARG A 363 -2.52 -21.02 46.80
CA ARG A 363 -2.49 -20.72 48.25
C ARG A 363 -2.17 -19.25 48.53
N SER A 364 -3.05 -18.64 49.32
CA SER A 364 -2.90 -17.37 50.03
C SER A 364 -2.26 -17.63 51.40
N ARG A 365 -1.37 -16.72 51.81
CA ARG A 365 -0.91 -16.35 53.17
C ARG A 365 0.36 -15.50 52.97
N LYS A 366 0.62 -14.38 53.64
CA LYS A 366 -0.01 -13.65 54.73
C LYS A 366 0.47 -12.20 54.60
#